data_AF-A0A938IEF9-F1
#
_entry.id   AF-A0A938IEF9-F1
#
_cell.length_a   1.000
_cell.length_b   1.000
_cell.length_c   1.000
_cell.angle_alpha   90.00
_cell.angle_beta   90.00
_cell.angle_gamma   90.00
#
_symmetry.space_group_name_H-M   'P 1'
#
loop_
_entity.id
_entity.type
_entity.pdbx_description
1 polymer ?
#
loop_
_entity_poly.entity_id
_entity_poly.type
_entity_poly.pdbx_seq_one_letter_code
_entity_poly.pdbx_strand_id
1 'polypeptide(L)'
;MTAHPFDLALLACTVRGCGRPLASRGTALACERAHAFDRARAGYVNLLQPQDRRSAVPGDAPEAWRARERWFERGHAAALLDLLRARAAA
;
A
#
# COMPACT_ATOMS: atom_id res chain seq x y z
N MET A 1 -3.90 -17.76 -0.59
CA MET A 1 -3.01 -16.92 -1.42
C MET A 1 -3.89 -15.99 -2.24
N THR A 2 -4.39 -14.93 -1.60
CA THR A 2 -5.25 -13.95 -2.25
C THR A 2 -4.41 -13.12 -3.21
N ALA A 3 -4.66 -13.27 -4.51
CA ALA A 3 -4.14 -12.36 -5.51
C ALA A 3 -4.53 -10.94 -5.12
N HIS A 4 -3.55 -10.06 -4.90
CA HIS A 4 -3.82 -8.64 -4.77
C HIS A 4 -4.18 -8.11 -6.17
N PRO A 5 -5.35 -7.47 -6.34
CA PRO A 5 -5.86 -7.05 -7.65
C PRO A 5 -5.09 -5.87 -8.26
N PHE A 6 -3.99 -5.44 -7.64
CA PHE A 6 -3.11 -4.44 -8.19
C PHE A 6 -2.09 -5.16 -9.05
N ASP A 7 -2.25 -5.01 -10.36
CA ASP A 7 -1.21 -5.36 -11.31
C ASP A 7 0.06 -4.61 -10.89
N LEU A 8 1.11 -5.33 -10.48
CA LEU A 8 2.38 -4.73 -10.07
C LEU A 8 2.99 -3.89 -11.20
N ALA A 9 2.50 -4.05 -12.43
CA ALA A 9 2.76 -3.23 -13.60
C ALA A 9 2.57 -1.71 -13.38
N LEU A 10 1.83 -1.29 -12.34
CA LEU A 10 1.59 0.14 -12.04
C LEU A 10 2.54 0.76 -11.00
N LEU A 11 3.45 0.00 -10.40
CA LEU A 11 4.33 0.53 -9.35
C LEU A 11 5.62 1.13 -9.92
N ALA A 12 5.97 2.33 -9.46
CA ALA A 12 7.20 3.02 -9.84
C ALA A 12 8.17 3.17 -8.66
N CYS A 13 9.46 3.17 -8.96
CA CYS A 13 10.53 3.35 -7.98
C CYS A 13 10.50 4.77 -7.39
N THR A 14 10.32 4.87 -6.07
CA THR A 14 10.23 6.15 -5.34
C THR A 14 11.59 6.77 -5.00
N VAL A 15 12.70 6.12 -5.34
CA VAL A 15 14.03 6.71 -5.20
C VAL A 15 14.08 7.99 -6.05
N ARG A 16 14.53 9.09 -5.44
CA ARG A 16 14.57 10.41 -6.08
C ARG A 16 15.34 10.34 -7.40
N GLY A 17 14.70 10.77 -8.49
CA GLY A 17 15.28 10.73 -9.84
C GLY A 17 15.33 9.34 -10.49
N CYS A 18 14.64 8.33 -9.95
CA CYS A 18 14.53 7.01 -10.57
C CYS A 18 13.25 6.85 -11.41
N GLY A 19 12.08 6.73 -10.77
CA GLY A 19 10.78 6.62 -11.45
C GLY A 19 10.57 5.38 -12.34
N ARG A 20 11.55 4.46 -12.41
CA ARG A 20 11.48 3.26 -13.24
C ARG A 20 10.46 2.26 -12.68
N PRO A 21 9.81 1.44 -13.54
CA PRO A 21 8.86 0.42 -13.08
C PRO A 21 9.50 -0.55 -12.08
N LEU A 22 8.70 -0.99 -11.12
CA LEU A 22 9.07 -2.03 -10.17
C LEU A 22 8.56 -3.38 -10.64
N ALA A 23 9.45 -4.37 -10.69
CA ALA A 23 9.13 -5.75 -11.00
C ALA A 23 9.44 -6.66 -9.79
N SER A 24 8.76 -7.79 -9.70
CA SER A 24 9.06 -8.78 -8.67
C SER A 24 10.43 -9.40 -8.88
N ARG A 25 11.25 -9.44 -7.82
CA ARG A 25 12.58 -10.06 -7.80
C ARG A 25 12.76 -10.82 -6.49
N GLY A 26 12.37 -12.10 -6.48
CA GLY A 26 12.37 -12.93 -5.28
C GLY A 26 11.36 -12.43 -4.25
N THR A 27 11.82 -12.07 -3.06
CA THR A 27 10.98 -11.55 -1.95
C THR A 27 10.85 -10.02 -1.94
N ALA A 28 11.36 -9.34 -2.96
CA ALA A 28 11.35 -7.88 -3.06
C ALA A 28 10.75 -7.41 -4.40
N LEU A 29 10.46 -6.12 -4.48
CA LEU A 29 10.26 -5.41 -5.74
C LEU A 29 11.52 -4.65 -6.09
N ALA A 30 11.94 -4.70 -7.36
CA ALA A 30 13.14 -3.99 -7.83
C ALA A 30 12.92 -3.33 -9.18
N CYS A 31 13.58 -2.19 -9.39
CA CYS A 31 13.65 -1.56 -10.71
C CYS A 31 14.90 -2.00 -11.47
N GLU A 32 14.98 -1.66 -12.76
CA GLU A 32 16.16 -1.93 -13.61
C GLU A 32 17.48 -1.31 -13.10
N ARG A 33 17.40 -0.26 -12.27
CA ARG A 33 18.55 0.38 -11.60
C ARG A 33 18.94 -0.32 -10.29
N ALA A 34 18.38 -1.49 -10.01
CA ALA A 34 18.63 -2.32 -8.84
C ALA A 34 18.25 -1.73 -7.47
N HIS A 35 17.48 -0.64 -7.41
CA HIS A 35 16.83 -0.24 -6.16
C HIS A 35 15.76 -1.27 -5.79
N ALA A 36 15.83 -1.79 -4.56
CA ALA A 36 14.97 -2.86 -4.08
C ALA A 36 14.14 -2.43 -2.86
N PHE A 37 12.95 -3.02 -2.75
CA PHE A 37 11.98 -2.78 -1.69
C PHE A 37 11.49 -4.12 -1.16
N ASP A 38 11.81 -4.42 0.10
CA ASP A 38 11.48 -5.71 0.70
C ASP A 38 9.99 -5.84 0.99
N ARG A 39 9.47 -7.06 0.79
CA ARG A 39 8.12 -7.41 1.17
C ARG A 39 8.08 -7.75 2.66
N ALA A 40 7.27 -7.02 3.41
CA ALA A 40 7.04 -7.29 4.83
C ALA A 40 6.33 -8.64 5.01
N ARG A 41 6.46 -9.23 6.21
CA ARG A 41 5.78 -10.50 6.56
C ARG A 41 4.25 -10.43 6.40
N ALA A 42 3.66 -9.26 6.61
CA ALA A 42 2.23 -9.02 6.41
C ALA A 42 1.81 -8.90 4.93
N GLY A 43 2.76 -9.00 3.99
CA GLY A 43 2.52 -9.06 2.56
C GLY A 43 2.62 -7.73 1.81
N TYR A 44 2.72 -6.60 2.51
CA TYR A 44 2.86 -5.26 1.91
C TYR A 44 4.33 -4.92 1.58
N VAL A 45 4.55 -3.93 0.71
CA VAL A 45 5.87 -3.38 0.36
C VAL A 45 5.89 -1.90 0.75
N ASN A 46 6.86 -1.47 1.55
CA ASN A 46 6.99 -0.07 1.96
C ASN A 46 7.78 0.71 0.90
N LEU A 47 7.13 1.65 0.22
CA LEU A 47 7.76 2.51 -0.79
C LEU A 47 8.24 3.86 -0.21
N LEU A 48 8.07 4.12 1.09
CA LEU A 48 8.58 5.32 1.74
C LEU A 48 10.10 5.23 1.87
N GLN A 49 10.80 6.24 1.36
CA GLN A 49 12.25 6.31 1.47
C GLN A 49 12.68 6.67 2.91
N PRO A 50 13.80 6.11 3.43
CA PRO A 50 14.27 6.43 4.77
C PRO A 50 14.46 7.93 5.04
N GLN A 51 14.96 8.68 4.06
CA GLN A 51 15.14 10.13 4.15
C GLN A 51 13.83 10.94 4.13
N ASP A 52 12.73 10.36 3.65
CA ASP A 52 11.42 11.00 3.62
C ASP A 52 10.58 10.66 4.88
N ARG A 53 11.13 9.81 5.77
CA ARG A 53 10.49 9.44 7.03
C ARG A 53 10.58 10.60 8.04
N ARG A 54 9.45 11.25 8.30
CA ARG A 54 9.35 12.42 9.21
C ARG A 54 9.24 12.07 10.70
N SER A 55 8.99 10.81 11.06
CA SER A 55 8.92 10.34 12.46
C SER A 55 9.33 8.87 12.57
N ALA A 56 9.76 8.44 13.76
CA ALA A 56 10.07 7.03 14.03
C ALA A 56 8.82 6.13 13.97
N VAL A 57 7.67 6.68 14.32
CA VAL A 57 6.34 6.04 14.24
C VAL A 57 5.52 6.82 13.21
N PRO A 58 5.63 6.50 11.91
CA PRO A 58 4.83 7.13 10.87
C PRO A 58 3.42 6.53 10.83
N GLY A 59 2.42 7.37 10.55
CA GLY A 59 1.02 6.96 10.40
C GLY A 59 0.16 7.17 11.65
N ASP A 60 -1.07 6.64 11.60
CA ASP A 60 -2.04 6.72 12.70
C ASP A 60 -1.59 5.85 13.89
N ALA A 61 -1.93 6.29 15.10
CA ALA A 61 -1.73 5.48 16.30
C ALA A 61 -2.61 4.21 16.26
N PRO A 62 -2.17 3.09 16.87
CA PRO A 62 -2.95 1.85 16.89
C PRO A 62 -4.38 2.01 17.42
N GLU A 63 -4.60 2.93 18.35
CA GLU A 63 -5.91 3.24 18.93
C GLU A 63 -6.86 3.85 17.90
N ALA A 64 -6.35 4.73 17.05
CA ALA A 64 -7.11 5.35 15.96
C ALA A 64 -7.50 4.31 14.91
N TRP A 65 -6.59 3.40 14.55
CA TRP A 65 -6.90 2.26 13.70
C TRP A 65 -8.06 1.41 14.27
N ARG A 66 -7.94 0.99 15.54
CA ARG A 66 -8.98 0.19 16.20
C ARG A 66 -10.33 0.90 16.27
N ALA A 67 -10.34 2.23 16.49
CA ALA A 67 -11.57 3.00 16.50
C ALA A 67 -12.27 3.01 15.14
N ARG A 68 -11.49 3.15 14.05
CA ARG A 68 -12.00 3.07 12.66
C ARG A 68 -12.55 1.67 12.37
N GLU A 69 -11.82 0.63 12.72
CA GLU A 69 -12.24 -0.77 12.54
C GLU A 69 -13.61 -1.03 13.18
N ARG A 70 -13.78 -0.70 14.48
CA ARG A 70 -15.08 -0.83 15.17
C ARG A 70 -16.20 -0.04 14.50
N TRP A 71 -15.89 1.12 13.91
CA TRP A 71 -16.89 1.94 13.22
C TRP A 71 -17.34 1.30 11.90
N PHE A 72 -16.40 0.72 11.14
CA PHE A 72 -16.70 -0.04 9.92
C PHE A 72 -17.47 -1.33 10.20
N GLU A 73 -17.10 -2.08 11.24
CA GLU A 73 -17.76 -3.33 11.64
C GLU A 73 -19.24 -3.14 12.01
N ARG A 74 -19.60 -1.96 12.55
CA ARG A 74 -21.00 -1.60 12.82
C ARG A 74 -21.81 -1.24 11.56
N GLY A 75 -21.22 -1.34 10.38
CA GLY A 75 -21.90 -1.11 9.11
C GLY A 75 -22.18 0.37 8.79
N HIS A 76 -21.64 1.31 9.58
CA HIS A 76 -21.90 2.75 9.39
C HIS A 76 -21.45 3.28 8.01
N ALA A 77 -20.48 2.62 7.37
CA ALA A 77 -19.99 2.99 6.05
C ALA A 77 -20.69 2.26 4.89
N ALA A 78 -21.61 1.32 5.17
CA ALA A 78 -22.08 0.36 4.17
C ALA A 78 -22.66 1.04 2.92
N ALA A 79 -23.59 2.00 3.10
CA ALA A 79 -24.21 2.73 1.99
C ALA A 79 -23.18 3.49 1.13
N LEU A 80 -22.17 4.09 1.76
CA LEU A 80 -21.10 4.77 1.03
C LEU A 80 -20.24 3.77 0.23
N LEU A 81 -19.89 2.63 0.83
CA LEU A 81 -19.10 1.60 0.15
C LEU A 81 -19.85 1.01 -1.04
N ASP A 82 -21.16 0.77 -0.91
CA ASP A 82 -21.98 0.25 -2.01
C ASP A 82 -22.09 1.23 -3.17
N LEU A 83 -22.27 2.52 -2.88
CA LEU A 83 -22.22 3.58 -3.89
C LEU A 83 -20.88 3.61 -4.63
N LEU A 84 -19.76 3.56 -3.89
CA LEU A 84 -18.42 3.59 -4.48
C LEU A 84 -18.15 2.36 -5.34
N ARG A 85 -18.59 1.17 -4.91
CA ARG A 85 -18.48 -0.07 -5.69
C ARG A 85 -19.27 0.01 -6.99
N ALA A 86 -20.52 0.46 -6.92
CA ALA A 86 -21.36 0.64 -8.10
C ALA A 86 -20.72 1.62 -9.10
N ARG A 87 -20.09 2.71 -8.60
CA ARG A 87 -19.41 3.68 -9.45
C ARG A 87 -18.10 3.19 -10.05
N ALA A 88 -17.33 2.37 -9.34
CA ALA A 88 -16.07 1.81 -9.85
C ALA A 88 -16.28 0.69 -10.89
N ALA A 89 -17.46 0.07 -10.90
CA ALA A 89 -17.82 -0.98 -11.85
C ALA A 89 -18.44 -0.46 -13.17
N ALA A 90 -18.74 0.84 -13.24
CA ALA A 90 -19.30 1.53 -14.41
C ALA A 90 -18.19 2.21 -15.23
#